data_AF-A0A941TZJ8-F1
#
_entry.id   AF-A0A941TZJ8-F1
#
_cell.length_a   1.000
_cell.length_b   1.000
_cell.length_c   1.000
_cell.angle_alpha   90.00
_cell.angle_beta   90.00
_cell.angle_gamma   90.00
#
_symmetry.space_group_name_H-M   'P 1'
#
loop_
_entity.id
_entity.type
_entity.pdbx_description
1 polymer ?
#
loop_
_entity_poly.entity_id
_entity_poly.type
_entity_poly.pdbx_seq_one_letter_code
_entity_poly.pdbx_strand_id
1 'polypeptide(L)' 'MTSDRLAVLPQYLLPKRLLTTLAGRAAAARAGAATTRVIRWFVARYGVNMAEAADPDIGAYASFNDFFT' A
#
# COMPACT_ATOMS: atom_id res chain seq x y z
N MET A 1 21.62 26.17 19.01
CA MET A 1 20.71 26.19 17.84
C MET A 1 21.17 25.18 16.77
N THR A 2 21.34 23.90 17.12
CA THR A 2 21.95 22.87 16.24
C THR A 2 21.09 21.62 16.06
N SER A 3 19.97 21.51 16.79
CA SER A 3 19.13 20.30 16.81
C SER A 3 18.17 20.20 15.62
N ASP A 4 17.62 21.31 15.12
CA ASP A 4 16.59 21.30 14.06
C ASP A 4 17.08 20.76 12.71
N ARG A 5 18.37 20.91 12.39
CA ARG A 5 18.94 20.42 11.12
C ARG A 5 19.11 18.91 11.08
N LEU A 6 19.28 18.25 12.23
CA LEU A 6 19.45 16.80 12.31
C LEU A 6 18.11 16.05 12.12
N ALA A 7 17.00 16.65 12.56
CA ALA A 7 15.66 16.07 12.46
C ALA A 7 15.13 16.00 11.01
N VAL A 8 15.63 16.86 10.11
CA VAL A 8 15.20 16.92 8.69
C VAL A 8 16.12 16.16 7.73
N LEU A 9 17.28 15.70 8.19
CA LEU A 9 18.21 14.88 7.39
C LEU A 9 17.59 13.59 6.85
N PRO A 10 16.76 12.85 7.61
CA PRO A 10 16.05 11.70 7.05
C PRO A 10 15.18 12.12 5.86
N GLN A 11 14.56 13.31 5.88
CA GLN A 11 13.74 13.78 4.75
C GLN A 11 14.54 14.12 3.49
N TYR A 12 15.83 14.43 3.63
CA TYR A 12 16.76 14.64 2.51
C TYR A 12 17.41 13.35 2.01
N LEU A 13 17.61 12.37 2.90
CA LEU A 13 18.23 11.07 2.58
C LEU A 13 17.23 10.00 2.15
N LEU A 14 16.00 10.05 2.67
CA LEU A 14 14.87 9.24 2.24
C LEU A 14 14.29 9.95 1.01
N PRO A 15 14.64 9.52 -0.22
CA PRO A 15 14.10 10.17 -1.40
C PRO A 15 12.62 9.81 -1.36
N LYS A 16 11.74 10.78 -1.11
CA LYS A 16 10.28 10.55 -1.08
C LYS A 16 9.82 9.73 -2.28
N ARG A 17 10.48 9.96 -3.44
CA ARG A 17 10.31 9.19 -4.67
C ARG A 17 10.64 7.70 -4.53
N LEU A 18 11.72 7.32 -3.84
CA LEU A 18 12.11 5.92 -3.65
C LEU A 18 11.08 5.18 -2.79
N LEU A 19 10.55 5.83 -1.75
CA LEU A 19 9.46 5.25 -0.95
C LEU A 19 8.19 5.06 -1.78
N THR A 20 7.80 6.07 -2.56
CA THR A 20 6.63 5.98 -3.43
C THR A 20 6.79 4.89 -4.49
N THR A 21 7.98 4.76 -5.10
CA THR A 21 8.22 3.71 -6.11
C THR A 21 8.30 2.32 -5.49
N LEU A 22 8.91 2.16 -4.33
CA LEU A 22 8.93 0.87 -3.62
C LEU A 22 7.53 0.47 -3.15
N ALA A 23 6.74 1.42 -2.64
CA ALA A 23 5.34 1.18 -2.29
C ALA A 23 4.51 0.80 -3.52
N GLY A 24 4.69 1.49 -4.65
CA GLY A 24 4.04 1.14 -5.91
C GLY A 24 4.43 -0.26 -6.42
N ARG A 25 5.72 -0.61 -6.34
CA ARG A 25 6.19 -1.95 -6.70
C ARG A 25 5.67 -3.04 -5.77
N ALA A 26 5.57 -2.76 -4.47
CA ALA A 26 4.99 -3.67 -3.50
C ALA A 26 3.47 -3.84 -3.71
N ALA A 27 2.76 -2.75 -4.05
CA ALA A 27 1.33 -2.80 -4.37
C ALA A 27 1.05 -3.58 -5.66
N ALA A 28 1.94 -3.50 -6.65
CA ALA A 28 1.86 -4.27 -7.90
C ALA A 28 2.40 -5.71 -7.77
N ALA A 29 3.06 -6.05 -6.66
CA ALA A 29 3.62 -7.38 -6.48
C ALA A 29 2.50 -8.41 -6.25
N ARG A 30 2.55 -9.52 -6.99
CA ARG A 30 1.63 -10.64 -6.84
C ARG A 30 2.07 -11.58 -5.73
N ALA A 31 1.96 -11.11 -4.49
CA ALA A 31 2.48 -11.80 -3.31
C ALA A 31 1.45 -12.75 -2.66
N GLY A 32 0.37 -13.11 -3.36
CA GLY A 32 -0.65 -14.06 -2.91
C GLY A 32 -1.21 -13.69 -1.54
N ALA A 33 -0.94 -14.52 -0.53
CA ALA A 33 -1.44 -14.34 0.84
C ALA A 33 -1.07 -12.98 1.47
N ALA A 34 0.07 -12.38 1.11
CA ALA A 34 0.43 -11.05 1.61
C ALA A 34 -0.48 -9.97 1.00
N THR A 35 -0.74 -10.01 -0.31
CA THR A 35 -1.68 -9.13 -1.00
C THR A 35 -3.08 -9.23 -0.39
N THR A 36 -3.59 -10.45 -0.25
CA THR A 36 -4.91 -10.71 0.34
C THR A 36 -5.01 -10.17 1.77
N ARG A 37 -3.94 -10.26 2.57
CA ARG A 37 -3.90 -9.68 3.92
C ARG A 37 -3.99 -8.16 3.92
N VAL A 38 -3.28 -7.49 3.01
CA VAL A 38 -3.32 -6.02 2.88
C VAL A 38 -4.70 -5.56 2.42
N ILE A 39 -5.29 -6.20 1.39
CA ILE A 39 -6.64 -5.87 0.92
C ILE A 39 -7.67 -6.08 2.05
N ARG A 40 -7.60 -7.23 2.75
CA ARG A 40 -8.51 -7.50 3.89
C ARG A 40 -8.40 -6.46 4.99
N TRP A 41 -7.18 -6.04 5.34
CA TRP A 41 -6.97 -4.97 6.30
C TRP A 41 -7.57 -3.64 5.80
N PHE A 42 -7.39 -3.32 4.53
CA PHE A 42 -7.93 -2.10 3.92
C PHE A 42 -9.46 -2.07 3.97
N VAL A 43 -10.11 -3.16 3.55
CA VAL A 43 -11.57 -3.33 3.59
C VAL A 43 -12.10 -3.10 5.00
N ALA A 44 -11.48 -3.75 6.00
CA ALA A 44 -11.88 -3.59 7.40
C ALA A 44 -11.62 -2.17 7.95
N ARG A 45 -10.51 -1.54 7.54
CA ARG A 45 -10.08 -0.22 8.04
C ARG A 45 -10.92 0.93 7.48
N TYR A 46 -11.41 0.80 6.25
CA TYR A 46 -12.15 1.84 5.55
C TYR A 46 -13.64 1.50 5.33
N GLY A 47 -14.08 0.31 5.76
CA GLY A 47 -15.49 -0.10 5.62
C GLY A 47 -15.92 -0.29 4.17
N VAL A 48 -15.03 -0.81 3.32
CA VAL A 48 -15.33 -1.01 1.90
C VAL A 48 -16.40 -2.08 1.75
N ASN A 49 -17.45 -1.79 0.98
CA ASN A 49 -18.49 -2.76 0.67
C ASN A 49 -18.05 -3.67 -0.49
N MET A 50 -17.62 -4.89 -0.17
CA MET A 50 -17.22 -5.88 -1.20
C MET A 50 -18.38 -6.38 -2.06
N ALA A 51 -19.63 -6.19 -1.65
CA ALA A 51 -20.79 -6.58 -2.47
C ALA A 51 -20.98 -5.67 -3.70
N GLU A 52 -20.37 -4.48 -3.68
CA GLU A 52 -20.37 -3.53 -4.81
C GLU A 52 -19.14 -3.70 -5.71
N ALA A 53 -18.14 -4.49 -5.28
CA ALA A 53 -16.96 -4.78 -6.06
C ALA A 53 -17.29 -5.71 -7.25
N ALA A 54 -16.50 -5.61 -8.31
CA ALA A 54 -16.64 -6.49 -9.48
C ALA A 54 -16.47 -7.97 -9.12
N ASP A 55 -15.56 -8.28 -8.18
CA ASP A 55 -15.42 -9.60 -7.56
C ASP A 55 -15.48 -9.45 -6.02
N PRO A 56 -16.49 -10.02 -5.35
CA PRO A 56 -16.58 -9.98 -3.89
C PRO A 56 -15.45 -10.75 -3.19
N ASP A 57 -14.80 -11.70 -3.86
CA ASP A 57 -13.71 -12.48 -3.28
C ASP A 57 -12.39 -11.70 -3.29
N ILE A 58 -11.93 -11.32 -2.11
CA ILE A 58 -10.63 -10.66 -1.91
C ILE A 58 -9.47 -11.53 -2.44
N GLY A 59 -9.63 -12.86 -2.48
CA GLY A 59 -8.64 -13.79 -3.01
C GLY A 59 -8.49 -13.75 -4.54
N ALA A 60 -9.46 -13.20 -5.27
CA ALA A 60 -9.43 -13.09 -6.72
C ALA A 60 -8.43 -12.03 -7.21
N TYR A 61 -8.07 -11.06 -6.37
CA TYR A 61 -7.16 -9.98 -6.70
C TYR A 61 -5.70 -10.38 -6.53
N ALA A 62 -4.95 -10.44 -7.63
CA ALA A 62 -3.55 -10.88 -7.61
C ALA A 62 -2.61 -9.84 -6.99
N SER A 63 -2.94 -8.54 -7.10
CA SER A 63 -2.17 -7.44 -6.51
C SER A 63 -3.09 -6.42 -5.80
N PHE A 64 -2.51 -5.56 -4.96
CA PHE A 64 -3.29 -4.47 -4.34
C PHE A 64 -3.73 -3.46 -5.40
N ASN A 65 -2.95 -3.28 -6.47
CA ASN A 65 -3.31 -2.43 -7.59
C ASN A 65 -4.51 -2.99 -8.37
N ASP A 66 -4.56 -4.32 -8.53
CA ASP A 66 -5.67 -5.02 -9.20
C ASP A 66 -6.99 -4.85 -8.43
N PHE A 67 -6.94 -4.58 -7.12
CA PHE A 67 -8.13 -4.28 -6.31
C PHE A 67 -8.71 -2.87 -6.56
N PHE A 68 -7.91 -1.93 -7.11
CA PHE A 68 -8.34 -0.54 -7.41
C PHE A 68 -8.56 -0.27 -8.90
N THR A 69 -8.36 -1.26 -9.77
CA THR A 69 -8.51 -1.14 -11.24
C THR A 69 -9.75 -1.89 -11.69
#